data_AF-A0AB33JFY9-F1
#
_entry.id   AF-A0AB33JFY9-F1
#
_cell.length_a   1.000
_cell.length_b   1.000
_cell.length_c   1.000
_cell.angle_alpha   90.00
_cell.angle_beta   90.00
_cell.angle_gamma   90.00
#
_symmetry.space_group_name_H-M   'P 1'
#
loop_
_entity.id
_entity.type
_entity.pdbx_description
1 polymer ?
#
loop_
_entity_poly.entity_id
_entity_poly.type
_entity_poly.pdbx_seq_one_letter_code
_entity_poly.pdbx_strand_id
1 'polypeptide(L)'
;MKGNTKKINVQGTEISVLLKGTENDYICLTDMARFRDTERTNYIIQNWMRSRNTIEYLGVWELLNNPDFKRIEFDAFKNQAGLNSFSLTPKEWVEKTNAIGIYSKAGRYGGTYAHKDIAFNFGMWLSPTFQLYVVKEYQQLKEHLNDPRIGNWNVKRILSKANYSLHTDAIKSIMIPKLSISKTKYNLVYATEADLLNLAVFGYTAKDWEELNPELSTKLNMRDTASINELVVLSNIESINSELIKQDISRDKRLNILHRIAKEQLRVLNEQNAENKFRKLSNKDIKGID
;
A
#
# COMPACT_ATOMS: atom_id res chain seq x y z
N MET A 1 11.53 -18.38 -5.49
CA MET A 1 10.96 -17.02 -5.37
C MET A 1 9.49 -17.04 -5.76
N LYS A 2 8.56 -16.89 -4.81
CA LYS A 2 7.11 -16.76 -5.04
C LYS A 2 6.70 -15.31 -4.71
N GLY A 3 6.83 -14.41 -5.68
CA GLY A 3 6.27 -13.05 -5.60
C GLY A 3 4.90 -13.04 -6.28
N ASN A 4 4.00 -12.16 -5.85
CA ASN A 4 2.70 -12.00 -6.51
C ASN A 4 2.92 -11.19 -7.79
N THR A 5 2.65 -11.81 -8.95
CA THR A 5 2.79 -11.13 -10.24
C THR A 5 1.52 -10.35 -10.55
N LYS A 6 1.64 -9.04 -10.75
CA LYS A 6 0.60 -8.16 -11.26
C LYS A 6 0.96 -7.69 -12.67
N LYS A 7 0.02 -7.04 -13.33
CA LYS A 7 0.21 -6.50 -14.67
C LYS A 7 -0.24 -5.05 -14.71
N ILE A 8 0.49 -4.24 -15.46
CA ILE A 8 0.15 -2.86 -15.79
C ILE A 8 0.01 -2.73 -17.31
N ASN A 9 -0.82 -1.80 -17.79
CA ASN A 9 -1.01 -1.58 -19.21
C ASN A 9 -0.42 -0.21 -19.59
N VAL A 10 0.64 -0.22 -20.38
CA VAL A 10 1.35 0.99 -20.80
C VAL A 10 1.22 1.13 -22.30
N GLN A 11 0.43 2.11 -22.75
CA GLN A 11 0.20 2.38 -24.17
C GLN A 11 -0.20 1.14 -24.99
N GLY A 12 -1.05 0.27 -24.42
CA GLY A 12 -1.49 -0.98 -25.06
C GLY A 12 -0.52 -2.15 -24.92
N THR A 13 0.62 -1.95 -24.24
CA THR A 13 1.58 -3.00 -23.91
C THR A 13 1.34 -3.48 -22.48
N GLU A 14 1.02 -4.76 -22.33
CA GLU A 14 0.85 -5.38 -21.01
C GLU A 14 2.21 -5.76 -20.43
N ILE A 15 2.53 -5.23 -19.23
CA ILE A 15 3.83 -5.39 -18.57
C ILE A 15 3.66 -6.07 -17.22
N SER A 16 4.40 -7.15 -17.00
CA SER A 16 4.38 -7.88 -15.73
C SER A 16 5.23 -7.19 -14.66
N VAL A 17 4.66 -7.05 -13.46
CA VAL A 17 5.33 -6.53 -12.26
C VAL A 17 5.32 -7.61 -11.19
N LEU A 18 6.51 -8.07 -10.79
CA LEU A 18 6.70 -8.98 -9.67
C LEU A 18 6.79 -8.18 -8.38
N LEU A 19 5.76 -8.30 -7.54
CA LEU A 19 5.74 -7.64 -6.24
C LEU A 19 6.55 -8.45 -5.22
N LYS A 20 7.55 -7.81 -4.62
CA LYS A 20 8.49 -8.44 -3.69
C LYS A 20 8.61 -7.70 -2.34
N GLY A 21 7.67 -6.83 -2.04
CA GLY A 21 7.59 -6.07 -0.79
C GLY A 21 7.32 -4.59 -1.06
N THR A 22 7.72 -3.74 -0.11
CA THR A 22 7.55 -2.28 -0.23
C THR A 22 8.53 -1.65 -1.22
N GLU A 23 9.76 -2.16 -1.33
CA GLU A 23 10.82 -1.47 -2.08
C GLU A 23 11.46 -2.26 -3.24
N ASN A 24 11.46 -3.60 -3.19
CA ASN A 24 12.24 -4.45 -4.10
C ASN A 24 11.42 -5.08 -5.24
N ASP A 25 10.56 -4.31 -5.89
CA ASP A 25 9.76 -4.85 -7.01
C ASP A 25 10.57 -4.97 -8.29
N TYR A 26 10.16 -5.93 -9.12
CA TYR A 26 10.78 -6.17 -10.41
C TYR A 26 9.75 -6.01 -11.52
N ILE A 27 10.17 -5.40 -12.63
CA ILE A 27 9.35 -5.17 -13.82
C ILE A 27 9.96 -5.97 -14.98
N CYS A 28 9.11 -6.58 -15.79
CA CYS A 28 9.52 -7.39 -16.93
C CYS A 28 10.02 -6.51 -18.09
N LEU A 29 11.34 -6.47 -18.30
CA LEU A 29 11.96 -5.77 -19.42
C LEU A 29 11.58 -6.38 -20.77
N THR A 30 11.35 -7.70 -20.82
CA THR A 30 10.90 -8.37 -22.04
C THR A 30 9.53 -7.88 -22.47
N ASP A 31 8.60 -7.68 -21.52
CA ASP A 31 7.29 -7.11 -21.82
C ASP A 31 7.41 -5.64 -22.24
N MET A 32 8.26 -4.85 -21.58
CA MET A 32 8.53 -3.46 -21.97
C MET A 32 9.10 -3.36 -23.40
N ALA A 33 10.00 -4.26 -23.78
CA ALA A 33 10.62 -4.26 -25.11
C ALA A 33 9.61 -4.52 -26.24
N ARG A 34 8.47 -5.19 -25.95
CA ARG A 34 7.40 -5.41 -26.94
C ARG A 34 6.78 -4.12 -27.45
N PHE A 35 6.90 -3.02 -26.70
CA PHE A 35 6.51 -1.69 -27.16
C PHE A 35 7.23 -1.29 -28.47
N ARG A 36 8.47 -1.74 -28.67
CA ARG A 36 9.24 -1.46 -29.89
C ARG A 36 9.19 -2.61 -30.89
N ASP A 37 9.35 -3.85 -30.44
CA ASP A 37 9.36 -5.03 -31.31
C ASP A 37 8.92 -6.26 -30.50
N THR A 38 7.88 -6.95 -30.96
CA THR A 38 7.32 -8.12 -30.28
C THR A 38 8.16 -9.38 -30.46
N GLU A 39 8.95 -9.48 -31.52
CA GLU A 39 9.75 -10.66 -31.86
C GLU A 39 11.18 -10.55 -31.31
N ARG A 40 11.78 -9.36 -31.39
CA ARG A 40 13.22 -9.16 -31.10
C ARG A 40 13.51 -8.55 -29.73
N THR A 41 12.65 -8.81 -28.75
CA THR A 41 12.76 -8.27 -27.38
C THR A 41 14.12 -8.51 -26.71
N ASN A 42 14.70 -9.71 -26.86
CA ASN A 42 16.02 -10.02 -26.30
C ASN A 42 17.14 -9.14 -26.90
N TYR A 43 17.07 -8.88 -28.20
CA TYR A 43 18.03 -8.03 -28.91
C TYR A 43 17.91 -6.57 -28.48
N ILE A 44 16.68 -6.08 -28.24
CA ILE A 44 16.44 -4.73 -27.71
C ILE A 44 17.12 -4.56 -26.34
N ILE A 45 16.94 -5.52 -25.43
CA ILE A 45 17.55 -5.47 -24.09
C ILE A 45 19.09 -5.52 -24.19
N GLN A 46 19.63 -6.37 -25.07
CA GLN A 46 21.07 -6.46 -25.32
C GLN A 46 21.64 -5.14 -25.86
N ASN A 47 20.94 -4.48 -26.79
CA ASN A 47 21.34 -3.18 -27.31
C ASN A 47 21.34 -2.08 -26.25
N TRP A 48 20.36 -2.08 -25.35
CA TRP A 48 20.34 -1.16 -24.22
C TRP A 48 21.57 -1.35 -23.32
N MET A 49 21.95 -2.59 -23.04
CA MET A 49 23.14 -2.92 -22.22
C MET A 49 24.47 -2.67 -22.93
N ARG A 50 24.49 -2.38 -24.23
CA ARG A 50 25.73 -2.04 -24.95
C ARG A 50 26.28 -0.66 -24.59
N SER A 51 25.40 0.24 -24.13
CA SER A 51 25.76 1.62 -23.79
C SER A 51 26.58 1.68 -22.50
N ARG A 52 27.68 2.44 -22.52
CA ARG A 52 28.49 2.70 -21.33
C ARG A 52 27.68 3.32 -20.20
N ASN A 53 26.78 4.25 -20.51
CA ASN A 53 25.91 4.88 -19.51
C ASN A 53 24.98 3.86 -18.84
N THR A 54 24.49 2.87 -19.59
CA THR A 54 23.67 1.79 -19.04
C THR A 54 24.50 0.91 -18.11
N ILE A 55 25.69 0.47 -18.54
CA ILE A 55 26.56 -0.37 -17.71
C ILE A 55 26.99 0.36 -16.44
N GLU A 56 27.31 1.64 -16.53
CA GLU A 56 27.61 2.47 -15.36
C GLU A 56 26.41 2.58 -14.41
N TYR A 57 25.22 2.84 -14.94
CA TYR A 57 24.00 2.91 -14.13
C TYR A 57 23.72 1.58 -13.40
N LEU A 58 23.80 0.45 -14.12
CA LEU A 58 23.63 -0.88 -13.54
C LEU A 58 24.67 -1.15 -12.45
N GLY A 59 25.94 -0.86 -12.71
CA GLY A 59 27.02 -1.05 -11.74
C GLY A 59 26.86 -0.20 -10.49
N VAL A 60 26.46 1.07 -10.62
CA VAL A 60 26.20 1.95 -9.47
C VAL A 60 25.01 1.42 -8.65
N TRP A 61 23.94 1.00 -9.30
CA TRP A 61 22.79 0.43 -8.61
C TRP A 61 23.19 -0.83 -7.82
N GLU A 62 23.98 -1.72 -8.41
CA GLU A 62 24.48 -2.92 -7.73
C GLU A 62 25.42 -2.58 -6.58
N LEU A 63 26.36 -1.65 -6.75
CA LEU A 63 27.28 -1.23 -5.67
C LEU A 63 26.55 -0.71 -4.42
N LEU A 64 25.40 -0.06 -4.62
CA LEU A 64 24.58 0.48 -3.53
C LEU A 64 23.71 -0.57 -2.84
N ASN A 65 23.27 -1.61 -3.57
CA ASN A 65 22.21 -2.52 -3.12
C ASN A 65 22.66 -3.98 -2.98
N ASN A 66 23.86 -4.34 -3.44
CA ASN A 66 24.35 -5.71 -3.52
C ASN A 66 25.76 -5.85 -2.94
N PRO A 67 25.89 -6.29 -1.67
CA PRO A 67 27.18 -6.51 -1.03
C PRO A 67 28.08 -7.53 -1.74
N ASP A 68 27.47 -8.52 -2.43
CA ASP A 68 28.18 -9.62 -3.08
C ASP A 68 28.53 -9.33 -4.56
N PHE A 69 28.41 -8.06 -4.99
CA PHE A 69 28.67 -7.63 -6.36
C PHE A 69 30.16 -7.67 -6.70
N LYS A 70 30.51 -8.34 -7.79
CA LYS A 70 31.90 -8.51 -8.23
C LYS A 70 32.40 -7.30 -9.02
N ARG A 71 33.01 -6.35 -8.29
CA ARG A 71 33.52 -5.08 -8.82
C ARG A 71 34.53 -5.21 -9.96
N ILE A 72 35.42 -6.20 -9.90
CA ILE A 72 36.46 -6.43 -10.91
C ILE A 72 35.85 -6.80 -12.26
N GLU A 73 34.86 -7.70 -12.26
CA GLU A 73 34.15 -8.13 -13.47
C GLU A 73 33.32 -6.96 -14.04
N PHE A 74 32.71 -6.16 -13.16
CA PHE A 74 32.04 -4.93 -13.56
C PHE A 74 32.98 -3.94 -14.25
N ASP A 75 34.16 -3.66 -13.68
CA ASP A 75 35.12 -2.74 -14.28
C ASP A 75 35.58 -3.21 -15.67
N ALA A 76 35.74 -4.53 -15.86
CA ALA A 76 36.03 -5.11 -17.17
C ALA A 76 34.92 -4.82 -18.19
N PHE A 77 33.65 -5.04 -17.83
CA PHE A 77 32.51 -4.71 -18.70
C PHE A 77 32.40 -3.21 -18.97
N LYS A 78 32.57 -2.37 -17.95
CA LYS A 78 32.52 -0.90 -18.08
C LYS A 78 33.59 -0.37 -19.05
N ASN A 79 34.79 -0.95 -19.03
CA ASN A 79 35.88 -0.56 -19.92
C ASN A 79 35.66 -0.99 -21.38
N GLN A 80 34.94 -2.09 -21.60
CA GLN A 80 34.60 -2.57 -22.95
C GLN A 80 33.32 -1.93 -23.50
N ALA A 81 32.44 -1.43 -22.63
CA ALA A 81 31.17 -0.84 -23.01
C ALA A 81 31.33 0.34 -23.97
N GLY A 82 30.49 0.39 -25.00
CA GLY A 82 30.58 1.37 -26.09
C GLY A 82 31.46 0.96 -27.27
N LEU A 83 32.28 -0.10 -27.17
CA LEU A 83 33.00 -0.63 -28.32
C LEU A 83 32.03 -1.27 -29.33
N ASN A 84 32.38 -1.22 -30.62
CA ASN A 84 31.53 -1.80 -31.65
C ASN A 84 31.40 -3.33 -31.56
N SER A 85 32.41 -3.99 -31.02
CA SER A 85 32.46 -5.42 -30.74
C SER A 85 31.77 -5.80 -29.43
N PHE A 86 31.43 -4.83 -28.58
CA PHE A 86 30.87 -5.12 -27.28
C PHE A 86 29.44 -5.63 -27.39
N SER A 87 29.19 -6.74 -26.71
CA SER A 87 27.91 -7.41 -26.61
C SER A 87 27.83 -8.06 -25.24
N LEU A 88 26.74 -7.80 -24.52
CA LEU A 88 26.53 -8.34 -23.18
C LEU A 88 25.07 -8.71 -23.01
N THR A 89 24.82 -9.94 -22.59
CA THR A 89 23.45 -10.39 -22.29
C THR A 89 23.11 -10.16 -20.82
N PRO A 90 21.83 -9.97 -20.46
CA PRO A 90 21.39 -9.91 -19.07
C PRO A 90 21.84 -11.11 -18.24
N LYS A 91 21.82 -12.31 -18.84
CA LYS A 91 22.23 -13.55 -18.20
C LYS A 91 23.73 -13.54 -17.88
N GLU A 92 24.55 -13.16 -18.87
CA GLU A 92 26.00 -13.07 -18.70
C GLU A 92 26.39 -12.01 -17.66
N TRP A 93 25.75 -10.84 -17.67
CA TRP A 93 25.93 -9.81 -16.64
C TRP A 93 25.71 -10.38 -15.25
N VAL A 94 24.58 -11.06 -15.03
CA VAL A 94 24.23 -11.66 -13.73
C VAL A 94 25.23 -12.75 -13.32
N GLU A 95 25.56 -13.67 -14.21
CA GLU A 95 26.46 -14.80 -13.91
C GLU A 95 27.89 -14.34 -13.59
N LYS A 96 28.38 -13.33 -14.32
CA LYS A 96 29.75 -12.83 -14.17
C LYS A 96 29.88 -11.89 -12.97
N THR A 97 28.91 -11.01 -12.75
CA THR A 97 29.02 -9.97 -11.71
C THR A 97 28.32 -10.30 -10.41
N ASN A 98 27.53 -11.38 -10.35
CA ASN A 98 26.62 -11.70 -9.24
C ASN A 98 25.57 -10.60 -9.00
N ALA A 99 25.15 -9.91 -10.07
CA ALA A 99 24.13 -8.87 -10.02
C ALA A 99 22.78 -9.42 -9.53
N ILE A 100 22.08 -8.66 -8.68
CA ILE A 100 20.75 -9.02 -8.18
C ILE A 100 19.65 -8.19 -8.83
N GLY A 101 19.97 -7.00 -9.34
CA GLY A 101 19.04 -6.03 -9.91
C GLY A 101 18.44 -6.45 -11.24
N ILE A 102 19.02 -7.44 -11.91
CA ILE A 102 18.46 -8.10 -13.09
C ILE A 102 18.41 -9.59 -12.83
N TYR A 103 17.35 -10.26 -13.26
CA TYR A 103 17.35 -11.72 -13.37
C TYR A 103 16.56 -12.17 -14.61
N SER A 104 17.02 -13.24 -15.25
CA SER A 104 16.35 -13.84 -16.39
C SER A 104 15.84 -15.23 -16.04
N LYS A 105 14.59 -15.53 -16.41
CA LYS A 105 13.98 -16.85 -16.22
C LYS A 105 13.47 -17.40 -17.55
N ALA A 106 13.69 -18.69 -17.81
CA ALA A 106 13.10 -19.37 -18.96
C ALA A 106 11.70 -19.95 -18.63
N GLY A 107 10.83 -20.11 -19.63
CA GLY A 107 9.54 -20.81 -19.54
C GLY A 107 8.29 -19.95 -19.77
N ARG A 108 7.11 -20.50 -19.46
CA ARG A 108 5.78 -19.91 -19.73
C ARG A 108 5.49 -18.56 -19.06
N TYR A 109 6.24 -18.23 -18.00
CA TYR A 109 6.28 -16.91 -17.35
C TYR A 109 7.72 -16.38 -17.29
N GLY A 110 8.52 -16.80 -18.26
CA GLY A 110 9.90 -16.39 -18.43
C GLY A 110 10.00 -14.96 -18.98
N GLY A 111 11.22 -14.48 -19.02
CA GLY A 111 11.55 -13.10 -19.39
C GLY A 111 12.71 -12.59 -18.55
N THR A 112 13.22 -11.43 -18.94
CA THR A 112 14.19 -10.68 -18.17
C THR A 112 13.45 -9.67 -17.32
N TYR A 113 13.66 -9.75 -16.01
CA TYR A 113 13.08 -8.86 -15.03
C TYR A 113 14.19 -8.02 -14.43
N ALA A 114 13.90 -6.76 -14.15
CA ALA A 114 14.82 -5.89 -13.45
C ALA A 114 14.14 -5.13 -12.33
N HIS A 115 14.91 -4.70 -11.34
CA HIS A 115 14.46 -3.81 -10.29
C HIS A 115 13.76 -2.58 -10.89
N LYS A 116 12.74 -2.04 -10.22
CA LYS A 116 11.93 -0.92 -10.74
C LYS A 116 12.78 0.26 -11.26
N ASP A 117 13.85 0.64 -10.55
CA ASP A 117 14.70 1.77 -10.97
C ASP A 117 15.45 1.47 -12.28
N ILE A 118 15.97 0.23 -12.39
CA ILE A 118 16.63 -0.28 -13.59
C ILE A 118 15.63 -0.37 -14.75
N ALA A 119 14.40 -0.82 -14.47
CA ALA A 119 13.34 -0.86 -15.46
C ALA A 119 12.92 0.55 -15.92
N PHE A 120 12.87 1.54 -15.03
CA PHE A 120 12.63 2.93 -15.43
C PHE A 120 13.76 3.49 -16.28
N ASN A 121 15.01 3.15 -15.98
CA ASN A 121 16.14 3.49 -16.85
C ASN A 121 15.98 2.87 -18.25
N PHE A 122 15.60 1.59 -18.34
CA PHE A 122 15.31 0.95 -19.62
C PHE A 122 14.15 1.63 -20.36
N GLY A 123 13.08 1.99 -19.63
CA GLY A 123 11.96 2.76 -20.17
C GLY A 123 12.40 4.08 -20.79
N MET A 124 13.30 4.83 -20.12
CA MET A 124 13.87 6.07 -20.63
C MET A 124 14.66 5.84 -21.92
N TRP A 125 15.46 4.77 -21.99
CA TRP A 125 16.18 4.40 -23.19
C TRP A 125 15.26 4.02 -24.35
N LEU A 126 14.12 3.38 -24.06
CA LEU A 126 13.10 3.08 -25.08
C LEU A 126 12.43 4.35 -25.61
N SER A 127 11.98 5.24 -24.72
CA SER A 127 11.41 6.56 -25.03
C SER A 127 11.08 7.30 -23.73
N PRO A 128 11.38 8.61 -23.62
CA PRO A 128 10.96 9.42 -22.46
C PRO A 128 9.44 9.35 -22.21
N THR A 129 8.64 9.37 -23.27
CA THR A 129 7.18 9.25 -23.16
C THR A 129 6.78 7.90 -22.56
N PHE A 130 7.37 6.81 -23.06
CA PHE A 130 7.08 5.47 -22.57
C PHE A 130 7.46 5.33 -21.09
N GLN A 131 8.63 5.83 -20.70
CA GLN A 131 9.06 5.85 -19.30
C GLN A 131 8.02 6.53 -18.39
N LEU A 132 7.54 7.72 -18.76
CA LEU A 132 6.57 8.46 -17.95
C LEU A 132 5.28 7.68 -17.75
N TYR A 133 4.78 7.00 -18.79
CA TYR A 133 3.64 6.11 -18.66
C TYR A 133 3.94 4.90 -17.77
N VAL A 134 5.11 4.26 -17.91
CA VAL A 134 5.50 3.13 -17.03
C VAL A 134 5.54 3.57 -15.56
N VAL A 135 6.14 4.72 -15.27
CA VAL A 135 6.21 5.27 -13.90
C VAL A 135 4.81 5.56 -13.38
N LYS A 136 3.95 6.22 -14.18
CA LYS A 136 2.58 6.55 -13.80
C LYS A 136 1.74 5.30 -13.51
N GLU A 137 1.76 4.31 -14.40
CA GLU A 137 1.00 3.07 -14.22
C GLU A 137 1.53 2.24 -13.06
N TYR A 138 2.85 2.22 -12.83
CA TYR A 138 3.44 1.60 -11.64
C TYR A 138 3.00 2.32 -10.35
N GLN A 139 2.99 3.65 -10.33
CA GLN A 139 2.51 4.45 -9.20
C GLN A 139 1.02 4.18 -8.94
N GLN A 140 0.17 4.17 -9.97
CA GLN A 140 -1.24 3.82 -9.83
C GLN A 140 -1.44 2.40 -9.30
N LEU A 141 -0.66 1.42 -9.79
CA LEU A 141 -0.66 0.07 -9.24
C LEU A 141 -0.32 0.10 -7.74
N LYS A 142 0.69 0.87 -7.34
CA LYS A 142 1.06 1.02 -5.93
C LYS A 142 0.00 1.71 -5.10
N GLU A 143 -0.61 2.77 -5.61
CA GLU A 143 -1.73 3.46 -4.98
C GLU A 143 -2.92 2.52 -4.80
N HIS A 144 -3.27 1.73 -5.80
CA HIS A 144 -4.33 0.72 -5.70
C HIS A 144 -4.00 -0.39 -4.70
N LEU A 145 -2.73 -0.81 -4.61
CA LEU A 145 -2.28 -1.77 -3.60
C LEU A 145 -2.25 -1.16 -2.18
N ASN A 146 -2.05 0.15 -2.09
CA ASN A 146 -2.03 0.93 -0.86
C ASN A 146 -3.40 1.57 -0.54
N ASP A 147 -4.44 1.30 -1.35
CA ASP A 147 -5.78 1.87 -1.20
C ASP A 147 -6.33 1.57 0.21
N PRO A 148 -6.81 2.58 0.96
CA PRO A 148 -7.36 2.41 2.31
C PRO A 148 -8.46 1.36 2.44
N ARG A 149 -9.14 0.99 1.36
CA ARG A 149 -10.13 -0.12 1.35
C ARG A 149 -9.47 -1.48 1.57
N ILE A 150 -8.22 -1.66 1.13
CA ILE A 150 -7.33 -2.79 1.47
C ILE A 150 -6.73 -2.57 2.87
N GLY A 151 -6.61 -1.31 3.29
CA GLY A 151 -6.24 -0.84 4.62
C GLY A 151 -7.07 -1.36 5.80
N ASN A 152 -8.25 -1.96 5.58
CA ASN A 152 -8.97 -2.74 6.60
C ASN A 152 -8.09 -3.81 7.27
N TRP A 153 -7.07 -4.33 6.57
CA TRP A 153 -6.11 -5.28 7.12
C TRP A 153 -5.05 -4.62 8.02
N ASN A 154 -4.67 -3.37 7.73
CA ASN A 154 -3.81 -2.56 8.59
C ASN A 154 -4.57 -2.03 9.81
N VAL A 155 -5.86 -1.72 9.66
CA VAL A 155 -6.77 -1.43 10.78
C VAL A 155 -6.78 -2.62 11.75
N LYS A 156 -6.92 -3.87 11.28
CA LYS A 156 -6.81 -5.07 12.14
C LYS A 156 -5.46 -5.20 12.88
N ARG A 157 -4.36 -4.79 12.26
CA ARG A 157 -3.01 -4.86 12.85
C ARG A 157 -2.77 -3.76 13.88
N ILE A 158 -3.27 -2.55 13.60
CA ILE A 158 -3.28 -1.42 14.52
C ILE A 158 -4.27 -1.69 15.67
N LEU A 159 -5.44 -2.29 15.41
CA LEU A 159 -6.39 -2.78 16.40
C LEU A 159 -5.75 -3.83 17.31
N SER A 160 -4.94 -4.74 16.76
CA SER A 160 -4.20 -5.71 17.57
C SER A 160 -3.15 -5.04 18.47
N LYS A 161 -2.45 -4.01 17.96
CA LYS A 161 -1.43 -3.25 18.71
C LYS A 161 -2.04 -2.29 19.73
N ALA A 162 -3.19 -1.68 19.40
CA ALA A 162 -4.00 -0.87 20.29
C ALA A 162 -4.64 -1.75 21.38
N ASN A 163 -5.14 -2.95 21.06
CA ASN A 163 -5.59 -3.94 22.05
C ASN A 163 -4.46 -4.34 23.01
N TYR A 164 -3.25 -4.55 22.49
CA TYR A 164 -2.08 -4.86 23.33
C TYR A 164 -1.73 -3.70 24.28
N SER A 165 -1.82 -2.45 23.81
CA SER A 165 -1.62 -1.25 24.63
C SER A 165 -2.77 -1.00 25.62
N LEU A 166 -4.02 -1.30 25.23
CA LEU A 166 -5.24 -1.19 26.06
C LEU A 166 -5.22 -2.17 27.24
N HIS A 167 -4.61 -3.34 27.08
CA HIS A 167 -4.40 -4.28 28.18
C HIS A 167 -3.29 -3.87 29.15
N THR A 168 -2.46 -2.87 28.78
CA THR A 168 -1.28 -2.49 29.59
C THR A 168 -1.53 -1.25 30.46
N ASP A 169 -2.50 -0.39 30.14
CA ASP A 169 -2.78 0.81 30.95
C ASP A 169 -4.25 0.91 31.35
N ALA A 170 -4.61 0.21 32.43
CA ALA A 170 -5.88 0.37 33.13
C ALA A 170 -5.65 0.70 34.61
N ILE A 171 -4.99 1.84 34.89
CA ILE A 171 -4.96 2.41 36.24
C ILE A 171 -5.21 3.94 36.16
N LYS A 172 -6.33 4.34 36.79
CA LYS A 172 -6.76 5.68 37.27
C LYS A 172 -7.40 6.72 36.31
N SER A 173 -8.70 6.90 36.59
CA SER A 173 -9.50 8.13 36.82
C SER A 173 -9.90 9.11 35.70
N ILE A 174 -11.22 9.08 35.44
CA ILE A 174 -12.25 10.15 35.59
C ILE A 174 -12.32 11.37 34.63
N MET A 175 -13.52 11.46 34.02
CA MET A 175 -14.31 12.57 33.44
C MET A 175 -13.71 13.50 32.36
N ILE A 176 -14.46 13.64 31.25
CA ILE A 176 -15.22 14.85 30.87
C ILE A 176 -16.37 14.40 29.91
N PRO A 177 -17.53 15.10 29.91
CA PRO A 177 -18.81 14.59 29.41
C PRO A 177 -19.13 15.03 27.98
N LYS A 178 -19.73 14.12 27.19
CA LYS A 178 -20.77 14.38 26.16
C LYS A 178 -21.14 13.08 25.43
N LEU A 179 -21.62 12.07 26.15
CA LEU A 179 -22.31 10.93 25.54
C LEU A 179 -23.46 10.57 26.48
N SER A 180 -24.53 11.35 26.36
CA SER A 180 -25.77 11.08 27.09
C SER A 180 -26.65 10.21 26.20
N ILE A 181 -26.65 8.90 26.47
CA ILE A 181 -27.63 7.94 25.91
C ILE A 181 -29.06 8.27 26.42
N SER A 182 -29.21 9.22 27.34
CA SER A 182 -30.44 9.47 28.10
C SER A 182 -31.60 10.11 27.33
N LYS A 183 -31.52 10.27 26.00
CA LYS A 183 -32.67 10.75 25.20
C LYS A 183 -33.11 9.82 24.06
N THR A 184 -32.38 8.75 23.75
CA THR A 184 -32.68 7.89 22.58
C THR A 184 -33.24 6.52 22.98
N LYS A 185 -34.11 6.50 24.01
CA LYS A 185 -34.78 5.27 24.48
C LYS A 185 -36.01 4.85 23.64
N TYR A 186 -36.33 5.57 22.56
CA TYR A 186 -37.56 5.35 21.79
C TYR A 186 -37.38 4.68 20.42
N ASN A 187 -36.16 4.54 19.88
CA ASN A 187 -35.94 4.03 18.50
C ASN A 187 -35.31 2.63 18.38
N LEU A 188 -35.16 1.88 19.48
CA LEU A 188 -34.55 0.55 19.47
C LEU A 188 -35.36 -0.53 18.71
N VAL A 189 -36.62 -0.24 18.37
CA VAL A 189 -37.50 -1.18 17.65
C VAL A 189 -37.23 -1.20 16.13
N TYR A 190 -36.60 -0.17 15.56
CA TYR A 190 -36.45 -0.02 14.09
C TYR A 190 -35.03 0.22 13.58
N ALA A 191 -34.04 0.36 14.46
CA ALA A 191 -32.65 0.52 14.05
C ALA A 191 -32.13 -0.76 13.36
N THR A 192 -31.28 -0.64 12.33
CA THR A 192 -30.51 -1.78 11.78
C THR A 192 -29.32 -2.13 12.68
N GLU A 193 -28.62 -3.24 12.43
CA GLU A 193 -27.36 -3.53 13.14
C GLU A 193 -26.30 -2.44 12.87
N ALA A 194 -26.31 -1.83 11.69
CA ALA A 194 -25.45 -0.67 11.39
C ALA A 194 -25.80 0.55 12.26
N ASP A 195 -27.10 0.82 12.47
CA ASP A 195 -27.54 1.90 13.34
C ASP A 195 -27.19 1.67 14.81
N LEU A 196 -27.20 0.41 15.27
CA LEU A 196 -26.75 0.08 16.63
C LEU A 196 -25.28 0.42 16.84
N LEU A 197 -24.44 0.16 15.85
CA LEU A 197 -23.02 0.51 15.88
C LEU A 197 -22.82 2.03 15.81
N ASN A 198 -23.59 2.71 14.95
CA ASN A 198 -23.55 4.16 14.85
C ASN A 198 -23.97 4.83 16.16
N LEU A 199 -25.02 4.32 16.82
CA LEU A 199 -25.45 4.76 18.14
C LEU A 199 -24.38 4.51 19.22
N ALA A 200 -23.65 3.39 19.13
CA ALA A 200 -22.59 3.07 20.08
C ALA A 200 -21.40 4.05 19.99
N VAL A 201 -21.00 4.47 18.78
CA VAL A 201 -19.84 5.35 18.56
C VAL A 201 -20.22 6.83 18.59
N PHE A 202 -21.23 7.22 17.81
CA PHE A 202 -21.56 8.63 17.53
C PHE A 202 -22.74 9.14 18.39
N GLY A 203 -23.57 8.24 18.91
CA GLY A 203 -24.75 8.59 19.72
C GLY A 203 -26.01 8.96 18.92
N TYR A 204 -25.96 8.84 17.59
CA TYR A 204 -27.06 9.09 16.66
C TYR A 204 -27.04 8.08 15.49
N THR A 205 -28.18 7.88 14.83
CA THR A 205 -28.30 7.01 13.64
C THR A 205 -27.86 7.72 12.36
N ALA A 206 -27.73 6.98 11.25
CA ALA A 206 -27.42 7.59 9.96
C ALA A 206 -28.50 8.61 9.53
N LYS A 207 -29.77 8.25 9.77
CA LYS A 207 -30.91 9.13 9.50
C LYS A 207 -30.89 10.39 10.36
N ASP A 208 -30.63 10.24 11.66
CA ASP A 208 -30.50 11.40 12.57
C ASP A 208 -29.38 12.35 12.10
N TRP A 209 -28.28 11.80 11.58
CA TRP A 209 -27.18 12.60 11.03
C TRP A 209 -27.57 13.34 9.74
N GLU A 210 -28.27 12.67 8.82
CA GLU A 210 -28.77 13.29 7.58
C GLU A 210 -29.76 14.42 7.87
N GLU A 211 -30.65 14.24 8.86
CA GLU A 211 -31.60 15.27 9.32
C GLU A 211 -30.88 16.47 9.94
N LEU A 212 -29.79 16.24 10.69
CA LEU A 212 -28.98 17.30 11.29
C LEU A 212 -28.03 17.99 10.30
N ASN A 213 -27.72 17.36 9.17
CA ASN A 213 -26.74 17.85 8.18
C ASN A 213 -27.28 17.78 6.73
N PRO A 214 -28.39 18.46 6.41
CA PRO A 214 -29.09 18.33 5.13
C PRO A 214 -28.27 18.82 3.91
N GLU A 215 -27.35 19.77 4.10
CA GLU A 215 -26.47 20.23 3.01
C GLU A 215 -25.32 19.25 2.75
N LEU A 216 -24.75 18.67 3.81
CA LEU A 216 -23.60 17.76 3.71
C LEU A 216 -24.01 16.36 3.25
N SER A 217 -25.22 15.90 3.62
CA SER A 217 -25.76 14.59 3.23
C SER A 217 -25.94 14.42 1.72
N THR A 218 -25.96 15.52 0.96
CA THR A 218 -25.99 15.47 -0.51
C THR A 218 -24.69 14.96 -1.14
N LYS A 219 -23.56 15.04 -0.42
CA LYS A 219 -22.22 14.71 -0.95
C LYS A 219 -21.42 13.75 -0.07
N LEU A 220 -21.68 13.72 1.23
CA LEU A 220 -20.91 12.96 2.21
C LEU A 220 -21.86 12.19 3.11
N ASN A 221 -21.40 11.03 3.59
CA ASN A 221 -22.09 10.28 4.63
C ASN A 221 -21.49 10.57 6.03
N MET A 222 -22.15 10.09 7.08
CA MET A 222 -21.70 10.29 8.45
C MET A 222 -20.30 9.72 8.76
N ARG A 223 -19.88 8.67 8.05
CA ARG A 223 -18.55 8.05 8.21
C ARG A 223 -17.47 8.85 7.46
N ASP A 224 -17.83 9.53 6.38
CA ASP A 224 -16.92 10.42 5.64
C ASP A 224 -16.58 11.69 6.44
N THR A 225 -17.42 12.05 7.40
CA THR A 225 -17.22 13.19 8.31
C THR A 225 -16.67 12.78 9.68
N ALA A 226 -16.47 11.48 9.92
CA ALA A 226 -15.93 10.96 11.17
C ALA A 226 -14.40 11.12 11.24
N SER A 227 -13.87 11.29 12.44
CA SER A 227 -12.43 11.27 12.70
C SER A 227 -11.86 9.87 12.49
N ILE A 228 -10.54 9.81 12.22
CA ILE A 228 -9.81 8.54 12.08
C ILE A 228 -9.99 7.67 13.33
N ASN A 229 -9.97 8.29 14.52
CA ASN A 229 -10.15 7.58 15.78
C ASN A 229 -11.55 6.94 15.88
N GLU A 230 -12.60 7.66 15.46
CA GLU A 230 -13.97 7.13 15.43
C GLU A 230 -14.13 5.99 14.43
N LEU A 231 -13.52 6.08 13.25
CA LEU A 231 -13.54 5.00 12.26
C LEU A 231 -12.81 3.74 12.76
N VAL A 232 -11.70 3.91 13.48
CA VAL A 232 -10.98 2.78 14.10
C VAL A 232 -11.83 2.10 15.17
N VAL A 233 -12.47 2.89 16.04
CA VAL A 233 -13.35 2.36 17.09
C VAL A 233 -14.56 1.66 16.47
N LEU A 234 -15.17 2.23 15.43
CA LEU A 234 -16.29 1.64 14.71
C LEU A 234 -15.95 0.26 14.15
N SER A 235 -14.80 0.11 13.49
CA SER A 235 -14.33 -1.18 12.97
C SER A 235 -14.10 -2.23 14.08
N ASN A 236 -13.64 -1.79 15.25
CA ASN A 236 -13.46 -2.69 16.38
C ASN A 236 -14.78 -3.19 16.96
N ILE A 237 -15.71 -2.25 17.20
CA ILE A 237 -17.01 -2.63 17.77
C ILE A 237 -17.84 -3.46 16.80
N GLU A 238 -17.65 -3.34 15.48
CA GLU A 238 -18.21 -4.25 14.47
C GLU A 238 -17.76 -5.71 14.73
N SER A 239 -16.47 -5.89 15.02
CA SER A 239 -15.90 -7.21 15.33
C SER A 239 -16.40 -7.76 16.67
N ILE A 240 -16.47 -6.91 17.70
CA ILE A 240 -16.98 -7.29 19.03
C ILE A 240 -18.47 -7.62 18.96
N ASN A 241 -19.27 -6.81 18.23
CA ASN A 241 -20.70 -7.03 18.06
C ASN A 241 -20.97 -8.38 17.40
N SER A 242 -20.17 -8.77 16.40
CA SER A 242 -20.26 -10.08 15.75
C SER A 242 -20.06 -11.24 16.74
N GLU A 243 -19.21 -11.06 17.74
CA GLU A 243 -18.98 -12.07 18.78
C GLU A 243 -20.09 -12.08 19.84
N LEU A 244 -20.57 -10.89 20.25
CA LEU A 244 -21.70 -10.77 21.17
C LEU A 244 -22.99 -11.36 20.60
N ILE A 245 -23.19 -11.29 19.27
CA ILE A 245 -24.30 -11.94 18.56
C ILE A 245 -24.20 -13.46 18.69
N LYS A 246 -23.01 -14.05 18.52
CA LYS A 246 -22.82 -15.51 18.68
C LYS A 246 -23.05 -15.98 20.11
N GLN A 247 -22.80 -15.10 21.08
CA GLN A 247 -23.05 -15.35 22.51
C GLN A 247 -24.52 -15.10 22.91
N ASP A 248 -25.41 -14.87 21.94
CA ASP A 248 -26.84 -14.62 22.15
C ASP A 248 -27.13 -13.46 23.12
N ILE A 249 -26.25 -12.46 23.15
CA ILE A 249 -26.44 -11.29 24.01
C ILE A 249 -27.51 -10.38 23.40
N SER A 250 -28.51 -10.04 24.22
CA SER A 250 -29.62 -9.19 23.79
C SER A 250 -29.13 -7.83 23.28
N ARG A 251 -29.83 -7.31 22.28
CA ARG A 251 -29.49 -6.07 21.57
C ARG A 251 -29.23 -4.88 22.51
N ASP A 252 -30.06 -4.71 23.53
CA ASP A 252 -29.92 -3.64 24.53
C ASP A 252 -28.64 -3.79 25.36
N LYS A 253 -28.30 -5.02 25.74
CA LYS A 253 -27.06 -5.31 26.46
C LYS A 253 -25.85 -5.08 25.56
N ARG A 254 -25.92 -5.51 24.29
CA ARG A 254 -24.86 -5.27 23.30
C ARG A 254 -24.59 -3.77 23.12
N LEU A 255 -25.63 -2.96 22.93
CA LEU A 255 -25.47 -1.51 22.79
C LEU A 255 -24.73 -0.90 23.99
N ASN A 256 -25.13 -1.26 25.22
CA ASN A 256 -24.47 -0.76 26.43
C ASN A 256 -22.99 -1.19 26.52
N ILE A 257 -22.69 -2.45 26.19
CA ILE A 257 -21.32 -2.99 26.18
C ILE A 257 -20.48 -2.27 25.13
N LEU A 258 -20.96 -2.19 23.90
CA LEU A 258 -20.25 -1.58 22.77
C LEU A 258 -20.05 -0.08 22.98
N HIS A 259 -21.05 0.63 23.52
CA HIS A 259 -20.92 2.04 23.85
C HIS A 259 -19.87 2.29 24.93
N ARG A 260 -19.84 1.47 25.99
CA ARG A 260 -18.82 1.56 27.03
C ARG A 260 -17.42 1.37 26.44
N ILE A 261 -17.24 0.33 25.62
CA ILE A 261 -15.97 0.04 24.95
C ILE A 261 -15.56 1.17 24.00
N ALA A 262 -16.49 1.67 23.19
CA ALA A 262 -16.24 2.76 22.26
C ALA A 262 -15.75 4.02 23.00
N LYS A 263 -16.40 4.37 24.12
CA LYS A 263 -16.02 5.52 24.95
C LYS A 263 -14.63 5.37 25.56
N GLU A 264 -14.29 4.19 26.07
CA GLU A 264 -12.97 3.89 26.61
C GLU A 264 -11.89 4.01 25.52
N GLN A 265 -12.14 3.49 24.33
CA GLN A 265 -11.17 3.50 23.22
C GLN A 265 -10.98 4.90 22.62
N LEU A 266 -12.08 5.65 22.40
CA LEU A 266 -12.00 7.03 21.92
C LEU A 266 -11.20 7.91 22.88
N ARG A 267 -11.41 7.76 24.19
CA ARG A 267 -10.65 8.51 25.20
C ARG A 267 -9.15 8.29 25.04
N VAL A 268 -8.71 7.03 24.99
CA VAL A 268 -7.29 6.68 24.88
C VAL A 268 -6.69 7.19 23.57
N LEU A 269 -7.39 6.99 22.44
CA LEU A 269 -6.91 7.42 21.13
C LEU A 269 -6.80 8.94 21.01
N ASN A 270 -7.72 9.68 21.64
CA ASN A 270 -7.68 11.14 21.68
C ASN A 270 -6.57 11.65 22.62
N GLU A 271 -6.39 11.04 23.80
CA GLU A 271 -5.30 11.38 24.75
C GLU A 271 -3.91 11.15 24.16
N GLN A 272 -3.73 10.08 23.39
CA GLN A 272 -2.45 9.75 22.76
C GLN A 272 -2.09 10.64 21.55
N ASN A 273 -2.90 11.64 21.23
CA ASN A 273 -2.76 12.44 20.00
C ASN A 273 -2.63 11.52 18.77
N ALA A 274 -3.33 10.39 18.77
CA ALA A 274 -3.20 9.38 17.73
C ALA A 274 -3.53 9.99 16.36
N GLU A 275 -4.53 10.88 16.29
CA GLU A 275 -4.88 11.65 15.10
C GLU A 275 -3.71 12.48 14.56
N ASN A 276 -2.92 13.13 15.42
CA ASN A 276 -1.72 13.85 15.00
C ASN A 276 -0.59 12.92 14.58
N LYS A 277 -0.49 11.70 15.13
CA LYS A 277 0.45 10.68 14.66
C LYS A 277 0.02 10.10 13.30
N PHE A 278 -1.28 9.89 13.09
CA PHE A 278 -1.86 9.48 11.80
C PHE A 278 -1.68 10.58 10.75
N ARG A 279 -1.96 11.84 11.09
CA ARG A 279 -1.68 13.00 10.24
C ARG A 279 -0.18 13.22 10.01
N LYS A 280 0.71 12.94 10.97
CA LYS A 280 2.17 13.01 10.77
C LYS A 280 2.72 11.87 9.93
N LEU A 281 2.15 10.68 9.98
CA LEU A 281 2.44 9.60 9.04
C LEU A 281 1.98 10.02 7.64
N SER A 282 0.72 10.44 7.50
CA SER A 282 0.17 11.00 6.27
C SER A 282 0.95 12.21 5.73
N ASN A 283 1.42 13.13 6.58
CA ASN A 283 2.16 14.32 6.17
C ASN A 283 3.67 14.08 5.97
N LYS A 284 4.29 13.07 6.61
CA LYS A 284 5.66 12.64 6.24
C LYS A 284 5.66 11.97 4.86
N ASP A 285 4.58 11.29 4.52
CA ASP A 285 4.37 10.73 3.18
C ASP A 285 4.07 11.82 2.12
N ILE A 286 3.70 13.04 2.54
CA ILE A 286 3.51 14.22 1.67
C ILE A 286 4.75 15.12 1.62
N LYS A 287 5.54 15.22 2.71
CA LYS A 287 6.76 16.06 2.78
C LYS A 287 8.06 15.39 2.30
N GLY A 288 7.97 14.18 1.74
CA GLY A 288 9.04 13.58 0.95
C GLY A 288 8.96 13.90 -0.54
N ILE A 289 8.17 14.91 -0.91
CA ILE A 289 8.01 15.41 -2.28
C ILE A 289 8.34 16.90 -2.24
N ASP A 290 9.63 17.21 -2.19
CA ASP A 290 10.23 18.44 -2.74
C ASP A 290 11.51 18.00 -3.48
#